data_AF-A0AB74JSD5-F1
#
_entry.id   AF-A0AB74JSD5-F1
#
_cell.length_a   1.000
_cell.length_b   1.000
_cell.length_c   1.000
_cell.angle_alpha   90.00
_cell.angle_beta   90.00
_cell.angle_gamma   90.00
#
_symmetry.space_group_name_H-M   'P 1'
#
loop_
_entity.id
_entity.type
_entity.pdbx_description
1 polymer ?
#
loop_
_entity_poly.entity_id
_entity_poly.type
_entity_poly.pdbx_seq_one_letter_code
_entity_poly.pdbx_strand_id
1 'polypeptide(L)'
;MSATRLTLLLLGGALLGLLSSRIIQQYQSLPVLWSSNVFYGNQTQLSQAATHINASRVDDHRVSIVSVDPLVLYIQNFVTAEEASSLIKLVEGSFKPSEIWSNDGNEGKVVKGVRDSNWASPNTSEPIVQTIRARAKSFQGFDNAGDVEPLKVLKYEIGGHYNHHHDSFPEEVAKHSMQGNRLSTFFVYLAANCTGGGTNFPDLKRPRGVEWCEFIDCEEPMEKGVSFKPIAGNAIYWYNLIPHSETPHPALRHAGMPVISGKKIGLNMWTWTPDPEIA
;
A
#
# COMPACT_ATOMS: atom_id res chain seq x y z
N MET A 1 38.62 41.82 51.54
CA MET A 1 38.45 41.68 50.08
C MET A 1 37.00 41.28 49.85
N SER A 2 36.10 42.25 50.06
CA SER A 2 35.33 43.01 49.06
C SER A 2 34.21 42.20 48.41
N ALA A 3 33.00 42.72 48.62
CA ALA A 3 31.71 42.08 48.42
C ALA A 3 30.91 42.85 47.34
N THR A 4 29.98 42.13 46.70
CA THR A 4 28.67 42.57 46.18
C THR A 4 28.58 43.65 45.09
N ARG A 5 27.96 43.33 43.94
CA ARG A 5 26.59 43.78 43.53
C ARG A 5 26.32 43.66 42.03
N LEU A 6 25.11 43.18 41.75
CA LEU A 6 24.34 43.22 40.51
C LEU A 6 23.91 44.67 40.19
N THR A 7 23.97 45.12 38.93
CA THR A 7 23.17 46.27 38.46
C THR A 7 22.74 46.08 37.00
N LEU A 8 21.43 46.19 36.79
CA LEU A 8 20.69 46.26 35.54
C LEU A 8 20.62 47.72 35.08
N LEU A 9 20.74 48.03 33.78
CA LEU A 9 20.35 49.34 33.27
C LEU A 9 19.82 49.27 31.83
N LEU A 10 18.57 49.74 31.72
CA LEU A 10 17.74 49.96 30.55
C LEU A 10 18.13 51.26 29.81
N LEU A 11 17.98 51.26 28.49
CA LEU A 11 17.72 52.44 27.65
C LEU A 11 16.47 52.04 26.83
N GLY A 12 15.29 52.68 26.85
CA GLY A 12 14.96 54.11 26.90
C GLY A 12 15.06 54.68 25.48
N GLY A 13 14.01 55.09 24.76
CA GLY A 13 12.59 55.26 25.10
C GLY A 13 11.72 55.47 23.84
N ALA A 14 10.41 55.58 24.08
CA ALA A 14 9.36 55.83 23.10
C ALA A 14 9.15 57.34 22.86
N LEU A 15 8.67 57.72 21.67
CA LEU A 15 7.90 58.94 21.47
C LEU A 15 6.70 58.70 20.55
N LEU A 16 5.52 59.10 21.05
CA LEU A 16 4.21 59.07 20.42
C LEU A 16 4.05 60.14 19.34
N GLY A 17 3.08 59.96 18.42
CA GLY A 17 2.44 61.06 17.72
C GLY A 17 1.62 60.67 16.48
N LEU A 18 0.34 60.36 16.67
CA LEU A 18 -0.68 60.22 15.62
C LEU A 18 -1.09 61.60 15.05
N LEU A 19 -1.40 61.69 13.74
CA LEU A 19 -2.71 62.13 13.20
C LEU A 19 -2.70 62.36 11.65
N SER A 20 -3.64 61.69 10.97
CA SER A 20 -4.50 62.03 9.79
C SER A 20 -4.06 63.13 8.79
N SER A 21 -4.29 63.08 7.46
CA SER A 21 -5.31 62.43 6.61
C SER A 21 -5.04 62.69 5.11
N ARG A 22 -5.37 61.69 4.26
CA ARG A 22 -5.87 61.73 2.86
C ARG A 22 -5.05 62.43 1.74
N ILE A 23 -4.75 61.68 0.67
CA ILE A 23 -5.20 61.90 -0.73
C ILE A 23 -4.95 60.64 -1.58
N ILE A 24 -5.86 60.41 -2.54
CA ILE A 24 -6.09 59.24 -3.39
C ILE A 24 -5.43 59.42 -4.79
N GLN A 25 -5.14 58.28 -5.45
CA GLN A 25 -4.94 58.05 -6.92
C GLN A 25 -3.65 58.50 -7.61
N GLN A 26 -2.91 57.53 -8.20
CA GLN A 26 -2.97 57.26 -9.65
C GLN A 26 -2.22 55.97 -10.04
N TYR A 27 -2.91 55.08 -10.75
CA TYR A 27 -2.36 53.99 -11.57
C TYR A 27 -2.11 54.52 -12.99
N GLN A 28 -0.97 54.20 -13.62
CA GLN A 28 -0.90 53.94 -15.07
C GLN A 28 0.17 52.89 -15.41
N SER A 29 -0.22 52.06 -16.36
CA SER A 29 0.36 50.82 -16.91
C SER A 29 1.54 51.03 -17.87
N LEU A 30 2.47 50.06 -17.92
CA LEU A 30 3.48 49.93 -18.98
C LEU A 30 3.35 48.58 -19.72
N PRO A 31 3.52 48.53 -21.05
CA PRO A 31 3.24 47.34 -21.87
C PRO A 31 4.48 46.44 -21.99
N VAL A 32 4.27 45.12 -22.01
CA VAL A 32 5.29 44.14 -22.41
C VAL A 32 4.91 43.59 -23.78
N LEU A 33 5.71 43.93 -24.79
CA LEU A 33 5.58 43.45 -26.16
C LEU A 33 6.21 42.06 -26.30
N TRP A 34 5.43 41.11 -26.81
CA TRP A 34 5.91 39.80 -27.25
C TRP A 34 6.50 39.93 -28.67
N SER A 35 7.76 39.53 -28.86
CA SER A 35 8.33 39.27 -30.18
C SER A 35 8.50 37.76 -30.38
N SER A 36 7.79 37.25 -31.37
CA SER A 36 7.88 35.88 -31.86
C SER A 36 9.10 35.72 -32.78
N ASN A 37 10.06 34.89 -32.37
CA ASN A 37 11.07 34.33 -33.28
C ASN A 37 10.93 32.81 -33.29
N VAL A 38 10.51 32.30 -34.44
CA VAL A 38 10.40 30.89 -34.79
C VAL A 38 11.79 30.37 -35.14
N PHE A 39 12.31 29.42 -34.36
CA PHE A 39 13.43 28.58 -34.76
C PHE A 39 12.88 27.21 -35.15
N TYR A 40 12.92 26.90 -36.46
CA TYR A 40 12.71 25.56 -36.99
C TYR A 40 13.96 24.71 -36.72
N GLY A 41 13.86 23.76 -35.81
CA GLY A 41 14.84 22.71 -35.59
C GLY A 41 14.13 21.36 -35.60
N ASN A 42 14.52 20.47 -36.51
CA ASN A 42 13.99 19.11 -36.64
C ASN A 42 14.09 18.36 -35.30
N GLN A 43 12.95 18.11 -34.66
CA GLN A 43 12.81 17.04 -33.69
C GLN A 43 12.01 15.91 -34.32
N THR A 44 12.69 14.79 -34.46
CA THR A 44 12.19 13.45 -34.74
C THR A 44 10.86 13.22 -34.03
N GLN A 45 9.80 12.92 -34.80
CA GLN A 45 8.53 12.43 -34.27
C GLN A 45 8.78 11.12 -33.50
N LEU A 46 8.91 11.21 -32.19
CA LEU A 46 8.56 10.09 -31.33
C LEU A 46 7.04 9.98 -31.39
N SER A 47 6.56 8.91 -32.01
CA SER A 47 5.15 8.57 -32.04
C SER A 47 4.67 8.40 -30.59
N GLN A 48 4.00 9.42 -30.07
CA GLN A 48 3.15 9.28 -28.89
C GLN A 48 1.95 8.43 -29.27
N ALA A 49 2.15 7.12 -29.28
CA ALA A 49 1.09 6.17 -28.96
C ALA A 49 0.92 6.15 -27.44
N ALA A 50 0.69 7.32 -26.84
CA ALA A 50 0.12 7.41 -25.51
C ALA A 50 -1.37 7.16 -25.71
N THR A 51 -1.76 5.89 -25.62
CA THR A 51 -3.15 5.52 -25.40
C THR A 51 -3.64 6.38 -24.23
N HIS A 52 -4.66 7.19 -24.47
CA HIS A 52 -5.37 7.94 -23.44
C HIS A 52 -5.90 6.95 -22.40
N ILE A 53 -5.08 6.65 -21.39
CA ILE A 53 -5.57 6.02 -20.17
C ILE A 53 -6.50 7.06 -19.56
N ASN A 54 -7.78 6.73 -19.55
CA ASN A 54 -8.85 7.61 -19.12
C ASN A 54 -8.61 7.99 -17.64
N ALA A 55 -7.97 9.14 -17.42
CA ALA A 55 -7.62 9.70 -16.11
C ALA A 55 -8.86 10.18 -15.30
N SER A 56 -10.04 9.59 -15.54
CA SER A 56 -11.31 10.04 -14.99
C SER A 56 -12.02 9.03 -14.08
N ARG A 57 -11.44 7.86 -13.80
CA ARG A 57 -11.89 7.09 -12.64
C ARG A 57 -11.16 7.62 -11.42
N VAL A 58 -11.75 8.62 -10.76
CA VAL A 58 -11.44 8.89 -9.36
C VAL A 58 -11.57 7.55 -8.63
N ASP A 59 -10.51 7.12 -7.96
CA ASP A 59 -10.51 5.90 -7.16
C ASP A 59 -11.58 6.06 -6.05
N ASP A 60 -12.76 5.46 -6.24
CA ASP A 60 -13.90 5.50 -5.31
C ASP A 60 -13.76 4.42 -4.23
N HIS A 61 -12.59 4.40 -3.58
CA HIS A 61 -12.32 3.48 -2.48
C HIS A 61 -12.75 4.08 -1.16
N ARG A 62 -13.49 3.31 -0.36
CA ARG A 62 -13.72 3.64 1.06
C ARG A 62 -12.68 2.94 1.92
N VAL A 63 -11.91 3.74 2.65
CA VAL A 63 -10.82 3.25 3.52
C VAL A 63 -11.24 3.30 4.99
N SER A 64 -10.97 2.24 5.73
CA SER A 64 -11.12 2.18 7.20
C SER A 64 -9.79 1.85 7.85
N ILE A 65 -9.34 2.68 8.79
CA ILE A 65 -8.13 2.44 9.58
C ILE A 65 -8.45 1.44 10.68
N VAL A 66 -8.02 0.19 10.52
CA VAL A 66 -8.26 -0.89 11.49
C VAL A 66 -7.28 -0.78 12.66
N SER A 67 -6.04 -0.43 12.35
CA SER A 67 -4.98 -0.20 13.32
C SER A 67 -4.04 0.88 12.81
N VAL A 68 -3.58 1.74 13.71
CA VAL A 68 -2.58 2.78 13.43
C VAL A 68 -1.15 2.28 13.69
N ASP A 69 -1.00 1.34 14.62
CA ASP A 69 0.28 0.73 14.98
C ASP A 69 0.07 -0.76 15.37
N PRO A 70 0.46 -1.71 14.51
CA PRO A 70 0.97 -1.48 13.15
C PRO A 70 -0.12 -0.90 12.24
N LEU A 71 0.27 -0.21 11.17
CA LEU A 71 -0.69 0.32 10.20
C LEU A 71 -1.37 -0.84 9.44
N VAL A 72 -2.68 -0.96 9.64
CA VAL A 72 -3.55 -1.92 8.93
C VAL A 72 -4.81 -1.18 8.48
N LEU A 73 -5.06 -1.21 7.17
CA LEU A 73 -6.18 -0.56 6.52
C LEU A 73 -7.06 -1.61 5.83
N TYR A 74 -8.37 -1.41 5.91
CA TYR A 74 -9.32 -2.12 5.07
C TYR A 74 -9.81 -1.19 3.96
N ILE A 75 -9.73 -1.64 2.71
CA ILE A 75 -10.00 -0.84 1.52
C ILE A 75 -11.13 -1.50 0.75
N GLN A 76 -12.26 -0.83 0.67
CA GLN A 76 -13.41 -1.31 -0.09
C GLN A 76 -13.30 -0.88 -1.55
N ASN A 77 -13.75 -1.75 -2.47
CA ASN A 77 -13.78 -1.51 -3.91
C ASN A 77 -12.40 -1.30 -4.56
N PHE A 78 -11.31 -1.79 -3.96
CA PHE A 78 -9.94 -1.59 -4.46
C PHE A 78 -9.76 -2.01 -5.93
N VAL A 79 -10.44 -3.07 -6.36
CA VAL A 79 -10.60 -3.45 -7.77
C VAL A 79 -12.07 -3.59 -8.11
N THR A 80 -12.44 -3.25 -9.35
CA THR A 80 -13.80 -3.51 -9.83
C THR A 80 -13.99 -5.00 -10.17
N ALA A 81 -15.24 -5.43 -10.31
CA ALA A 81 -15.56 -6.80 -10.73
C ALA A 81 -14.97 -7.14 -12.11
N GLU A 82 -14.94 -6.19 -13.03
CA GLU A 82 -14.35 -6.34 -14.37
C GLU A 82 -12.83 -6.48 -14.30
N GLU A 83 -12.17 -5.67 -13.47
CA GLU A 83 -10.71 -5.74 -13.25
C GLU A 83 -10.32 -7.09 -12.64
N ALA A 84 -11.05 -7.53 -11.62
CA ALA A 84 -10.84 -8.82 -10.97
C ALA A 84 -11.03 -9.99 -11.94
N SER A 85 -12.12 -9.97 -12.72
CA SER A 85 -12.38 -11.00 -13.74
C SER A 85 -11.32 -11.03 -14.83
N SER A 86 -10.84 -9.86 -15.26
CA SER A 86 -9.78 -9.73 -16.27
C SER A 86 -8.45 -10.32 -15.77
N LEU A 87 -8.06 -10.02 -14.53
CA LEU A 87 -6.86 -10.62 -13.90
C LEU A 87 -6.98 -12.14 -13.78
N ILE A 88 -8.12 -12.66 -13.32
CA ILE A 88 -8.34 -14.11 -13.18
C ILE A 88 -8.20 -14.80 -14.53
N LYS A 89 -8.78 -14.20 -15.59
CA LYS A 89 -8.71 -14.74 -16.95
C LYS A 89 -7.29 -14.80 -17.51
N LEU A 90 -6.46 -13.78 -17.23
CA LEU A 90 -5.06 -13.75 -17.69
C LEU A 90 -4.22 -14.92 -17.17
N VAL A 91 -4.57 -15.46 -16.02
CA VAL A 91 -3.83 -16.56 -15.38
C VAL A 91 -4.54 -17.91 -15.46
N GLU A 92 -5.72 -17.97 -16.07
CA GLU A 92 -6.49 -19.20 -16.19
C GLU A 92 -5.67 -20.29 -16.91
N GLY A 93 -5.64 -21.50 -16.35
CA GLY A 93 -4.84 -22.61 -16.88
C GLY A 93 -3.33 -22.59 -16.53
N SER A 94 -2.82 -21.55 -15.88
CA SER A 94 -1.38 -21.44 -15.51
C SER A 94 -1.09 -21.64 -14.02
N PHE A 95 -2.11 -21.99 -13.23
CA PHE A 95 -1.98 -22.22 -11.79
C PHE A 95 -1.13 -23.45 -11.49
N LYS A 96 -0.12 -23.27 -10.64
CA LYS A 96 0.71 -24.36 -10.10
C LYS A 96 0.68 -24.36 -8.56
N PRO A 97 0.96 -25.51 -7.91
CA PRO A 97 1.00 -25.56 -6.45
C PRO A 97 1.94 -24.49 -5.88
N SER A 98 1.54 -23.89 -4.76
CA SER A 98 2.37 -22.92 -4.04
C SER A 98 3.43 -23.61 -3.20
N GLU A 99 4.61 -23.04 -3.25
CA GLU A 99 5.76 -23.48 -2.46
C GLU A 99 5.90 -22.62 -1.19
N ILE A 100 6.57 -23.19 -0.19
CA ILE A 100 7.14 -22.49 0.95
C ILE A 100 8.65 -22.46 0.80
N TRP A 101 9.27 -21.31 1.10
CA TRP A 101 10.72 -21.18 1.07
C TRP A 101 11.27 -21.53 2.45
N SER A 102 12.30 -22.38 2.49
CA SER A 102 13.04 -22.65 3.71
C SER A 102 14.01 -21.52 4.03
N ASN A 103 14.37 -21.38 5.31
CA ASN A 103 15.27 -20.32 5.80
C ASN A 103 16.69 -20.40 5.22
N ASP A 104 17.07 -21.53 4.59
CA ASP A 104 18.35 -21.70 3.90
C ASP A 104 18.32 -21.18 2.44
N GLY A 105 17.17 -20.67 1.96
CA GLY A 105 17.03 -20.00 0.67
C GLY A 105 17.20 -20.88 -0.57
N ASN A 106 17.45 -22.18 -0.40
CA ASN A 106 17.95 -23.02 -1.48
C ASN A 106 16.84 -23.60 -2.37
N GLU A 107 15.68 -23.98 -1.84
CA GLU A 107 14.58 -24.54 -2.65
C GLU A 107 13.18 -24.28 -2.06
N GLY A 108 12.23 -23.93 -2.92
CA GLY A 108 10.80 -23.90 -2.60
C GLY A 108 10.23 -25.32 -2.52
N LYS A 109 9.51 -25.64 -1.44
CA LYS A 109 8.88 -26.96 -1.23
C LYS A 109 7.36 -26.86 -1.14
N VAL A 110 6.65 -27.81 -1.75
CA VAL A 110 5.19 -27.93 -1.59
C VAL A 110 4.90 -28.73 -0.33
N VAL A 111 4.39 -28.06 0.71
CA VAL A 111 4.04 -28.69 2.00
C VAL A 111 2.59 -28.38 2.34
N LYS A 112 1.68 -29.28 1.94
CA LYS A 112 0.22 -29.06 2.03
C LYS A 112 -0.31 -28.80 3.44
N GLY A 113 0.33 -29.32 4.49
CA GLY A 113 -0.08 -29.04 5.88
C GLY A 113 0.31 -27.64 6.38
N VAL A 114 1.14 -26.92 5.62
CA VAL A 114 1.54 -25.54 5.90
C VAL A 114 0.86 -24.58 4.93
N ARG A 115 0.85 -24.94 3.64
CA ARG A 115 0.24 -24.16 2.57
C ARG A 115 -0.38 -25.09 1.56
N ASP A 116 -1.69 -25.00 1.40
CA ASP A 116 -2.44 -25.66 0.33
C ASP A 116 -3.14 -24.59 -0.51
N SER A 117 -2.41 -24.13 -1.52
CA SER A 117 -2.90 -23.16 -2.50
C SER A 117 -2.20 -23.38 -3.84
N ASN A 118 -2.78 -22.83 -4.89
CA ASN A 118 -2.10 -22.67 -6.17
C ASN A 118 -1.81 -21.19 -6.41
N TRP A 119 -0.80 -20.89 -7.23
CA TRP A 119 -0.52 -19.54 -7.66
C TRP A 119 -0.20 -19.46 -9.15
N ALA A 120 -0.41 -18.27 -9.70
CA ALA A 120 0.03 -17.87 -11.02
C ALA A 120 0.38 -16.37 -11.01
N SER A 121 1.14 -15.91 -12.00
CA SER A 121 1.50 -14.50 -12.16
C SER A 121 1.15 -14.09 -13.58
N PRO A 122 0.28 -13.09 -13.78
CA PRO A 122 0.11 -12.50 -15.10
C PRO A 122 1.39 -11.77 -15.52
N ASN A 123 1.56 -11.54 -16.82
CA ASN A 123 2.68 -10.75 -17.32
C ASN A 123 2.54 -9.28 -16.87
N THR A 124 3.63 -8.68 -16.42
CA THR A 124 3.67 -7.29 -15.96
C THR A 124 3.41 -6.28 -17.07
N SER A 125 3.55 -6.67 -18.34
CA SER A 125 3.22 -5.82 -19.50
C SER A 125 1.72 -5.72 -19.79
N GLU A 126 0.87 -6.54 -19.16
CA GLU A 126 -0.57 -6.51 -19.38
C GLU A 126 -1.15 -5.17 -18.89
N PRO A 127 -1.97 -4.46 -19.69
CA PRO A 127 -2.46 -3.12 -19.32
C PRO A 127 -3.21 -3.07 -17.98
N ILE A 128 -4.00 -4.11 -17.67
CA ILE A 128 -4.72 -4.21 -16.39
C ILE A 128 -3.77 -4.40 -15.20
N VAL A 129 -2.68 -5.15 -15.40
CA VAL A 129 -1.65 -5.37 -14.38
C VAL A 129 -0.92 -4.05 -14.08
N GLN A 130 -0.56 -3.30 -15.12
CA GLN A 130 0.05 -1.97 -14.97
C GLN A 130 -0.87 -0.99 -14.25
N THR A 131 -2.17 -0.99 -14.61
CA THR A 131 -3.18 -0.15 -13.96
C THR A 131 -3.28 -0.41 -12.46
N ILE A 132 -3.40 -1.68 -12.06
CA ILE A 132 -3.55 -2.06 -10.65
C ILE A 132 -2.26 -1.79 -9.85
N ARG A 133 -1.08 -2.03 -10.47
CA ARG A 133 0.21 -1.68 -9.86
C ARG A 133 0.35 -0.17 -9.64
N ALA A 134 -0.02 0.64 -10.63
CA ALA A 134 0.02 2.10 -10.54
C ALA A 134 -0.92 2.62 -9.43
N ARG A 135 -2.12 2.04 -9.30
CA ARG A 135 -3.06 2.33 -8.20
C ARG A 135 -2.44 2.04 -6.82
N ALA A 136 -1.85 0.85 -6.64
CA ALA A 136 -1.20 0.49 -5.37
C ALA A 136 0.00 1.40 -5.05
N LYS A 137 0.78 1.79 -6.06
CA LYS A 137 1.89 2.74 -5.90
C LYS A 137 1.39 4.13 -5.50
N SER A 138 0.35 4.63 -6.17
CA SER A 138 -0.28 5.92 -5.86
C SER A 138 -0.87 5.94 -4.45
N PHE A 139 -1.51 4.85 -4.01
CA PHE A 139 -2.11 4.74 -2.67
C PHE A 139 -1.08 4.92 -1.55
N GLN A 140 0.14 4.42 -1.74
CA GLN A 140 1.20 4.46 -0.73
C GLN A 140 1.97 5.78 -0.69
N GLY A 141 1.83 6.61 -1.73
CA GLY A 141 2.70 7.75 -1.99
C GLY A 141 3.91 7.33 -2.82
N PHE A 142 4.16 8.06 -3.91
CA PHE A 142 5.11 7.66 -4.95
C PHE A 142 6.54 7.45 -4.43
N ASP A 143 6.98 8.29 -3.48
CA ASP A 143 8.34 8.28 -2.94
C ASP A 143 8.46 7.46 -1.63
N ASN A 144 7.33 7.08 -1.02
CA ASN A 144 7.33 6.39 0.27
C ASN A 144 7.56 4.88 0.17
N ALA A 145 7.63 4.34 -1.05
CA ALA A 145 7.73 2.90 -1.27
C ALA A 145 8.60 2.59 -2.49
N GLY A 146 9.07 1.34 -2.61
CA GLY A 146 9.76 0.83 -3.80
C GLY A 146 8.79 0.45 -4.93
N ASP A 147 9.26 -0.36 -5.87
CA ASP A 147 8.38 -0.91 -6.91
C ASP A 147 7.52 -2.05 -6.36
N VAL A 148 6.40 -2.31 -7.01
CA VAL A 148 5.52 -3.45 -6.69
C VAL A 148 6.13 -4.73 -7.28
N GLU A 149 6.11 -5.85 -6.58
CA GLU A 149 6.50 -7.15 -7.14
C GLU A 149 5.55 -7.61 -8.26
N PRO A 150 5.97 -8.53 -9.16
CA PRO A 150 5.05 -9.20 -10.06
C PRO A 150 3.85 -9.77 -9.30
N LEU A 151 2.65 -9.43 -9.75
CA LEU A 151 1.39 -9.77 -9.10
C LEU A 151 1.27 -11.29 -8.89
N LYS A 152 0.87 -11.73 -7.70
CA LYS A 152 0.63 -13.15 -7.44
C LYS A 152 -0.86 -13.40 -7.23
N VAL A 153 -1.49 -14.03 -8.21
CA VAL A 153 -2.87 -14.52 -8.07
C VAL A 153 -2.82 -15.86 -7.36
N LEU A 154 -3.57 -15.98 -6.27
CA LEU A 154 -3.61 -17.14 -5.40
C LEU A 154 -4.98 -17.80 -5.46
N LYS A 155 -5.03 -19.11 -5.59
CA LYS A 155 -6.26 -19.90 -5.67
C LYS A 155 -6.30 -20.92 -4.55
N TYR A 156 -7.40 -20.89 -3.79
CA TYR A 156 -7.68 -21.79 -2.67
C TYR A 156 -8.99 -22.53 -2.93
N GLU A 157 -8.89 -23.85 -3.05
CA GLU A 157 -10.05 -24.75 -3.07
C GLU A 157 -10.47 -25.10 -1.64
N ILE A 158 -11.50 -25.92 -1.46
CA ILE A 158 -11.94 -26.42 -0.15
C ILE A 158 -10.76 -27.05 0.62
N GLY A 159 -10.60 -26.65 1.88
CA GLY A 159 -9.47 -27.02 2.74
C GLY A 159 -8.19 -26.22 2.49
N GLY A 160 -8.11 -25.46 1.39
CA GLY A 160 -6.97 -24.63 1.05
C GLY A 160 -6.70 -23.56 2.10
N HIS A 161 -5.43 -23.38 2.46
CA HIS A 161 -4.99 -22.51 3.56
C HIS A 161 -3.53 -22.07 3.36
N TYR A 162 -3.09 -21.12 4.19
CA TYR A 162 -1.68 -20.85 4.42
C TYR A 162 -1.48 -20.45 5.88
N ASN A 163 -0.69 -21.22 6.61
CA ASN A 163 -0.42 -21.02 8.04
C ASN A 163 0.19 -19.64 8.33
N HIS A 164 0.15 -19.28 9.60
CA HIS A 164 0.67 -18.01 10.10
C HIS A 164 2.13 -17.77 9.70
N HIS A 165 2.39 -16.65 9.04
CA HIS A 165 3.71 -16.24 8.54
C HIS A 165 3.85 -14.71 8.54
N HIS A 166 5.05 -14.22 8.24
CA HIS A 166 5.29 -12.83 7.84
C HIS A 166 5.56 -12.79 6.34
N ASP A 167 5.17 -11.69 5.70
CA ASP A 167 5.46 -11.46 4.28
C ASP A 167 6.87 -10.93 4.04
N SER A 168 7.34 -10.09 4.97
CA SER A 168 8.71 -9.57 5.00
C SER A 168 9.71 -10.65 5.39
N PHE A 169 10.94 -10.47 4.92
CA PHE A 169 12.06 -11.31 5.30
C PHE A 169 12.54 -10.96 6.71
N PRO A 170 13.15 -11.92 7.42
CA PRO A 170 13.96 -11.62 8.60
C PRO A 170 15.01 -10.55 8.27
N GLU A 171 15.30 -9.69 9.23
CA GLU A 171 16.19 -8.53 9.05
C GLU A 171 17.59 -8.94 8.56
N GLU A 172 18.13 -10.04 9.07
CA GLU A 172 19.40 -10.60 8.67
C GLU A 172 19.43 -11.08 7.22
N VAL A 173 18.28 -11.48 6.66
CA VAL A 173 18.16 -11.85 5.25
C VAL A 173 17.98 -10.60 4.39
N ALA A 174 17.14 -9.66 4.85
CA ALA A 174 16.84 -8.43 4.14
C ALA A 174 18.07 -7.54 3.91
N LYS A 175 18.97 -7.43 4.89
CA LYS A 175 20.23 -6.66 4.79
C LYS A 175 21.17 -7.13 3.67
N HIS A 176 20.99 -8.36 3.20
CA HIS A 176 21.76 -8.95 2.11
C HIS A 176 20.97 -9.08 0.81
N SER A 177 19.71 -8.62 0.79
CA SER A 177 18.85 -8.60 -0.39
C SER A 177 19.16 -7.37 -1.24
N MET A 178 19.36 -7.57 -2.55
CA MET A 178 19.55 -6.47 -3.50
C MET A 178 18.30 -5.60 -3.68
N GLN A 179 17.11 -6.12 -3.37
CA GLN A 179 15.85 -5.37 -3.47
C GLN A 179 15.36 -4.85 -2.10
N GLY A 180 16.14 -5.06 -1.03
CA GLY A 180 15.71 -4.78 0.33
C GLY A 180 14.63 -5.75 0.82
N ASN A 181 13.69 -5.24 1.61
CA ASN A 181 12.62 -6.02 2.23
C ASN A 181 11.25 -5.66 1.64
N ARG A 182 10.22 -6.43 1.97
CA ARG A 182 8.83 -6.09 1.61
C ARG A 182 8.29 -5.10 2.62
N LEU A 183 8.18 -3.85 2.21
CA LEU A 183 7.66 -2.73 2.99
C LEU A 183 6.21 -2.95 3.40
N SER A 184 5.39 -3.39 2.46
CA SER A 184 3.94 -3.46 2.62
C SER A 184 3.33 -4.58 1.77
N THR A 185 2.10 -4.93 2.12
CA THR A 185 1.30 -5.88 1.35
C THR A 185 -0.09 -5.31 1.10
N PHE A 186 -0.58 -5.47 -0.13
CA PHE A 186 -2.01 -5.54 -0.41
C PHE A 186 -2.41 -6.99 -0.62
N PHE A 187 -3.42 -7.43 0.13
CA PHE A 187 -4.13 -8.67 -0.15
C PHE A 187 -5.53 -8.33 -0.67
N VAL A 188 -5.77 -8.54 -1.96
CA VAL A 188 -7.07 -8.25 -2.60
C VAL A 188 -7.84 -9.55 -2.79
N TYR A 189 -9.11 -9.57 -2.43
CA TYR A 189 -10.00 -10.68 -2.76
C TYR A 189 -10.54 -10.48 -4.18
N LEU A 190 -10.04 -11.23 -5.16
CA LEU A 190 -10.52 -11.13 -6.55
C LEU A 190 -11.86 -11.83 -6.74
N ALA A 191 -12.05 -12.97 -6.08
CA ALA A 191 -13.30 -13.70 -6.04
C ALA A 191 -13.42 -14.46 -4.72
N ALA A 192 -14.59 -14.41 -4.09
CA ALA A 192 -14.79 -14.96 -2.75
C ALA A 192 -16.21 -15.53 -2.57
N ASN A 193 -16.53 -16.56 -3.35
CA ASN A 193 -17.78 -17.29 -3.20
C ASN A 193 -17.55 -18.47 -2.25
N CYS A 194 -17.23 -18.17 -0.99
CA CYS A 194 -16.81 -19.17 -0.01
C CYS A 194 -17.28 -18.86 1.40
N THR A 195 -17.33 -19.91 2.24
CA THR A 195 -17.32 -19.78 3.70
C THR A 195 -15.95 -20.15 4.24
N GLY A 196 -15.57 -19.62 5.40
CA GLY A 196 -14.17 -19.63 5.84
C GLY A 196 -13.30 -18.78 4.92
N GLY A 197 -12.03 -19.14 4.74
CA GLY A 197 -11.16 -18.45 3.79
C GLY A 197 -10.73 -17.04 4.20
N GLY A 198 -11.03 -16.59 5.42
CA GLY A 198 -10.64 -15.27 5.91
C GLY A 198 -9.13 -15.08 5.98
N THR A 199 -8.69 -13.83 6.13
CA THR A 199 -7.28 -13.50 6.41
C THR A 199 -7.16 -13.11 7.89
N ASN A 200 -6.49 -13.94 8.68
CA ASN A 200 -6.39 -13.79 10.13
C ASN A 200 -5.04 -13.19 10.54
N PHE A 201 -5.09 -12.18 11.41
CA PHE A 201 -3.99 -11.57 12.13
C PHE A 201 -4.20 -11.86 13.63
N PRO A 202 -3.63 -12.94 14.18
CA PRO A 202 -3.92 -13.41 15.53
C PRO A 202 -3.42 -12.45 16.62
N ASP A 203 -2.39 -11.69 16.31
CA ASP A 203 -1.71 -10.80 17.26
C ASP A 203 -2.17 -9.33 17.11
N LEU A 204 -3.05 -9.04 16.15
CA LEU A 204 -3.63 -7.71 15.95
C LEU A 204 -4.84 -7.50 16.87
N LYS A 205 -4.86 -6.38 17.60
CA LYS A 205 -5.96 -6.07 18.51
C LYS A 205 -7.25 -5.79 17.74
N ARG A 206 -8.28 -6.60 17.99
CA ARG A 206 -9.60 -6.44 17.36
C ARG A 206 -10.31 -5.16 17.81
N PRO A 207 -10.84 -4.32 16.88
CA PRO A 207 -11.71 -3.22 17.25
C PRO A 207 -13.06 -3.70 17.78
N ARG A 208 -13.75 -2.89 18.60
CA ARG A 208 -14.91 -3.31 19.42
C ARG A 208 -16.30 -2.90 18.87
N GLY A 209 -16.37 -2.10 17.81
CA GLY A 209 -17.64 -1.64 17.23
C GLY A 209 -18.30 -2.71 16.34
N VAL A 210 -19.64 -2.73 16.30
CA VAL A 210 -20.40 -3.67 15.45
C VAL A 210 -20.29 -3.32 13.96
N GLU A 211 -19.93 -2.08 13.65
CA GLU A 211 -19.68 -1.58 12.30
C GLU A 211 -18.52 -2.32 11.64
N TRP A 212 -17.54 -2.77 12.45
CA TRP A 212 -16.42 -3.57 11.97
C TRP A 212 -16.85 -4.95 11.47
N CYS A 213 -17.98 -5.47 11.95
CA CYS A 213 -18.48 -6.80 11.59
C CYS A 213 -18.97 -6.87 10.13
N GLU A 214 -19.04 -5.75 9.41
CA GLU A 214 -19.24 -5.70 7.96
C GLU A 214 -18.14 -6.49 7.23
N PHE A 215 -16.87 -6.34 7.65
CA PHE A 215 -15.71 -6.94 6.99
C PHE A 215 -14.74 -7.68 7.92
N ILE A 216 -14.94 -7.62 9.23
CA ILE A 216 -14.26 -8.46 10.23
C ILE A 216 -15.22 -9.56 10.68
N ASP A 217 -14.68 -10.76 10.88
CA ASP A 217 -15.39 -11.86 11.51
C ASP A 217 -15.49 -11.62 13.02
N CYS A 218 -16.67 -11.19 13.44
CA CYS A 218 -16.99 -10.95 14.85
C CYS A 218 -17.49 -12.21 15.58
N GLU A 219 -17.75 -13.31 14.87
CA GLU A 219 -18.17 -14.57 15.47
C GLU A 219 -16.99 -15.27 16.15
N GLU A 220 -15.76 -15.02 15.67
CA GLU A 220 -14.56 -15.51 16.32
C GLU A 220 -14.35 -14.86 17.71
N PRO A 221 -13.73 -15.57 18.66
CA PRO A 221 -13.34 -15.00 19.94
C PRO A 221 -12.36 -13.83 19.80
N MET A 222 -12.45 -12.82 20.67
CA MET A 222 -11.61 -11.60 20.59
C MET A 222 -10.10 -11.90 20.71
N GLU A 223 -9.74 -12.94 21.45
CA GLU A 223 -8.37 -13.38 21.68
C GLU A 223 -7.70 -13.98 20.43
N LYS A 224 -8.47 -14.27 19.37
CA LYS A 224 -7.93 -14.72 18.08
C LYS A 224 -7.55 -13.57 17.13
N GLY A 225 -7.52 -12.34 17.65
CA GLY A 225 -7.14 -11.16 16.90
C GLY A 225 -8.19 -10.75 15.86
N VAL A 226 -7.74 -10.38 14.66
CA VAL A 226 -8.59 -9.87 13.57
C VAL A 226 -8.62 -10.85 12.41
N SER A 227 -9.81 -11.37 12.08
CA SER A 227 -10.05 -12.12 10.85
C SER A 227 -10.86 -11.29 9.89
N PHE A 228 -10.29 -10.94 8.73
CA PHE A 228 -11.01 -10.24 7.68
C PHE A 228 -11.79 -11.23 6.81
N LYS A 229 -13.06 -10.92 6.55
CA LYS A 229 -13.92 -11.69 5.67
C LYS A 229 -13.45 -11.57 4.22
N PRO A 230 -13.52 -12.66 3.43
CA PRO A 230 -13.17 -12.60 2.01
C PRO A 230 -14.33 -11.97 1.23
N ILE A 231 -14.22 -10.67 0.93
CA ILE A 231 -15.23 -9.90 0.20
C ILE A 231 -14.63 -9.47 -1.14
N ALA A 232 -15.17 -9.96 -2.25
CA ALA A 232 -14.64 -9.70 -3.58
C ALA A 232 -14.56 -8.20 -3.90
N GLY A 233 -13.47 -7.76 -4.53
CA GLY A 233 -13.17 -6.37 -4.84
C GLY A 233 -12.44 -5.63 -3.71
N ASN A 234 -12.55 -6.09 -2.46
CA ASN A 234 -11.93 -5.43 -1.32
C ASN A 234 -10.48 -5.88 -1.10
N ALA A 235 -9.69 -5.02 -0.47
CA ALA A 235 -8.31 -5.27 -0.10
C ALA A 235 -8.05 -5.02 1.38
N ILE A 236 -7.06 -5.72 1.90
CA ILE A 236 -6.43 -5.41 3.18
C ILE A 236 -5.04 -4.89 2.84
N TYR A 237 -4.67 -3.75 3.39
CA TYR A 237 -3.34 -3.18 3.28
C TYR A 237 -2.69 -3.17 4.66
N TRP A 238 -1.42 -3.57 4.74
CA TRP A 238 -0.64 -3.40 5.95
C TRP A 238 0.82 -3.10 5.66
N TYR A 239 1.46 -2.41 6.61
CA TYR A 239 2.87 -2.04 6.55
C TYR A 239 3.69 -3.05 7.35
N ASN A 240 4.45 -3.93 6.68
CA ASN A 240 5.03 -5.15 7.25
C ASN A 240 6.08 -4.92 8.35
N LEU A 241 6.77 -3.77 8.32
CA LEU A 241 7.95 -3.52 9.13
C LEU A 241 7.65 -2.61 10.32
N ILE A 242 8.45 -2.73 11.38
CA ILE A 242 8.49 -1.70 12.43
C ILE A 242 8.95 -0.38 11.78
N PRO A 243 8.30 0.76 12.06
CA PRO A 243 8.70 2.04 11.48
C PRO A 243 10.20 2.32 11.67
N HIS A 244 10.86 2.73 10.59
CA HIS A 244 12.30 3.00 10.55
C HIS A 244 13.20 1.80 10.87
N SER A 245 12.70 0.57 10.67
CA SER A 245 13.46 -0.67 10.83
C SER A 245 13.21 -1.64 9.67
N GLU A 246 14.14 -2.58 9.50
CA GLU A 246 14.01 -3.76 8.62
C GLU A 246 13.37 -4.95 9.35
N THR A 247 13.07 -4.80 10.64
CA THR A 247 12.46 -5.85 11.46
C THR A 247 10.97 -6.01 11.12
N PRO A 248 10.49 -7.23 10.83
CA PRO A 248 9.05 -7.51 10.70
C PRO A 248 8.28 -7.10 11.95
N HIS A 249 7.14 -6.45 11.79
CA HIS A 249 6.30 -6.10 12.93
C HIS A 249 5.62 -7.37 13.49
N PRO A 250 5.79 -7.71 14.77
CA PRO A 250 5.35 -8.99 15.32
C PRO A 250 3.83 -9.19 15.23
N ALA A 251 3.04 -8.12 15.39
CA ALA A 251 1.59 -8.18 15.30
C ALA A 251 1.02 -8.43 13.87
N LEU A 252 1.88 -8.43 12.84
CA LEU A 252 1.50 -8.63 11.44
C LEU A 252 1.73 -10.05 10.94
N ARG A 253 2.07 -10.97 11.85
CA ARG A 253 1.97 -12.40 11.56
C ARG A 253 0.54 -12.68 11.11
N HIS A 254 0.35 -13.39 10.01
CA HIS A 254 -0.99 -13.58 9.44
C HIS A 254 -1.13 -14.88 8.65
N ALA A 255 -2.37 -15.33 8.46
CA ALA A 255 -2.70 -16.59 7.80
C ALA A 255 -3.87 -16.44 6.82
N GLY A 256 -3.88 -17.28 5.78
CA GLY A 256 -5.08 -17.57 5.01
C GLY A 256 -5.81 -18.75 5.66
N MET A 257 -6.94 -18.47 6.30
CA MET A 257 -7.73 -19.49 7.00
C MET A 257 -8.33 -20.50 6.02
N PRO A 258 -8.58 -21.76 6.44
CA PRO A 258 -9.13 -22.78 5.57
C PRO A 258 -10.44 -22.36 4.91
N VAL A 259 -10.56 -22.60 3.60
CA VAL A 259 -11.84 -22.49 2.87
C VAL A 259 -12.72 -23.69 3.28
N ILE A 260 -13.91 -23.42 3.82
CA ILE A 260 -14.83 -24.46 4.29
C ILE A 260 -15.74 -24.94 3.15
N SER A 261 -16.24 -24.00 2.33
CA SER A 261 -17.03 -24.30 1.14
C SER A 261 -16.72 -23.32 0.03
N GLY A 262 -16.95 -23.73 -1.22
CA GLY A 262 -16.70 -22.90 -2.40
C GLY A 262 -15.22 -22.72 -2.68
N LYS A 263 -14.82 -21.51 -3.10
CA LYS A 263 -13.45 -21.19 -3.53
C LYS A 263 -13.12 -19.72 -3.28
N LYS A 264 -11.86 -19.46 -2.93
CA LYS A 264 -11.27 -18.13 -2.79
C LYS A 264 -10.19 -17.90 -3.84
N ILE A 265 -10.20 -16.74 -4.48
CA ILE A 265 -9.09 -16.23 -5.28
C ILE A 265 -8.62 -14.92 -4.66
N GLY A 266 -7.35 -14.87 -4.26
CA GLY A 266 -6.68 -13.68 -3.75
C GLY A 266 -5.64 -13.14 -4.72
N LEU A 267 -5.18 -11.93 -4.45
CA LEU A 267 -4.08 -11.27 -5.14
C LEU A 267 -3.13 -10.69 -4.08
N ASN A 268 -1.88 -11.17 -4.08
CA ASN A 268 -0.82 -10.52 -3.31
C ASN A 268 -0.12 -9.48 -4.19
N MET A 269 0.05 -8.29 -3.61
CA MET A 269 0.89 -7.23 -4.13
C MET A 269 1.85 -6.82 -3.01
N TRP A 270 3.08 -7.28 -3.11
CA TRP A 270 4.15 -6.84 -2.22
C TRP A 270 4.83 -5.62 -2.81
N THR A 271 5.16 -4.65 -1.96
CA THR A 271 5.95 -3.50 -2.37
C THR A 271 7.29 -3.55 -1.66
N TRP A 272 8.36 -3.32 -2.41
CA TRP A 272 9.72 -3.25 -1.84
C TRP A 272 9.87 -2.00 -0.95
N THR A 273 10.83 -2.04 -0.03
CA THR A 273 11.37 -0.85 0.62
C THR A 273 11.86 0.13 -0.45
N PRO A 274 11.69 1.46 -0.26
CA PRO A 274 12.21 2.43 -1.21
C PRO A 274 13.73 2.31 -1.33
N ASP A 275 14.26 2.75 -2.47
CA ASP A 275 15.70 2.85 -2.67
C ASP A 275 16.29 3.79 -1.60
N PRO A 276 17.32 3.38 -0.84
CA PRO A 276 17.96 4.23 0.15
C PRO A 276 18.50 5.56 -0.40
N GLU A 277 18.76 5.64 -1.71
CA GLU A 277 19.20 6.89 -2.36
C GLU A 277 18.04 7.87 -2.67
N ILE A 278 16.80 7.39 -2.62
CA ILE A 278 15.57 8.17 -2.88
C ILE A 278 14.82 8.51 -1.58
N ALA A 279 14.99 7.67 -0.53
CA ALA A 279 14.25 7.72 0.73
C ALA A 279 14.70 8.80 1.73
#